data_AF-M5FU70-F1
#
_entry.id   AF-M5FU70-F1
#
_cell.length_a   1.000
_cell.length_b   1.000
_cell.length_c   1.000
_cell.angle_alpha   90.00
_cell.angle_beta   90.00
_cell.angle_gamma   90.00
#
_symmetry.space_group_name_H-M   'P 1'
#
loop_
_entity.id
_entity.type
_entity.pdbx_description
1 polymer ?
#
loop_
_entity_poly.entity_id
_entity_poly.type
_entity_poly.pdbx_seq_one_letter_code
_entity_poly.pdbx_strand_id
1 'polypeptide(L)'
;MDQETLELTVQAARFAGYDMVAAMALFAYDYLLMLPKEQQYVWGAKWTPGKVMYLLVRYLPFFDLPLWVFDQGFMGQLPMDCATATLVTTIPEFIAAGVADIVFGLRTWALWNRGTVMGCIIIGGYILFNGASVTVISATPSGLTWRKRQAQNLMMVLFRDAHFAGYEMAAAMTLFAYDYLLMIQKERRYIWAAKLTPGKVMYLLVRYLPFLYLPLCVFEEGIMGDLPLDCAKATLALTIPELLAAAIADVVYGLRSWAVWGRGFPMVCLIIVAYILFNGAAVVIVSIDQSALTSVRIQGLSGCFTPPLHSNSFWVAYLLNTTFQLLLLILTLLRGLHFWRRQTGNLTTVLFRDAFLAFLAQWSVGIAAVIMLVTLVWSPFSGLDREVTRFP
;
A
#
# COMPACT_ATOMS: atom_id res chain seq x y z
N MET A 1 25.08 -7.41 -18.95
CA MET A 1 23.72 -7.71 -18.46
C MET A 1 22.97 -8.24 -19.65
N ASP A 2 22.63 -9.52 -19.58
CA ASP A 2 21.77 -10.24 -20.51
C ASP A 2 20.35 -9.65 -20.54
N GLN A 3 19.66 -9.85 -21.66
CA GLN A 3 18.39 -9.16 -21.95
C GLN A 3 17.25 -9.62 -21.03
N GLU A 4 17.17 -10.93 -20.77
CA GLU A 4 16.24 -11.53 -19.81
C GLU A 4 16.43 -10.94 -18.40
N THR A 5 17.68 -10.75 -18.01
CA THR A 5 18.04 -10.13 -16.74
C THR A 5 17.62 -8.66 -16.64
N LEU A 6 17.78 -7.89 -17.72
CA LEU A 6 17.34 -6.50 -17.76
C LEU A 6 15.81 -6.42 -17.63
N GLU A 7 15.09 -7.32 -18.29
CA GLU A 7 13.63 -7.41 -18.22
C GLU A 7 13.15 -7.73 -16.81
N LEU A 8 13.73 -8.72 -16.13
CA LEU A 8 13.40 -9.08 -14.75
C LEU A 8 13.64 -7.92 -13.78
N THR A 9 14.76 -7.22 -13.93
CA THR A 9 15.11 -6.07 -13.07
C THR A 9 14.13 -4.91 -13.27
N VAL A 10 13.71 -4.65 -14.51
CA VAL A 10 12.71 -3.63 -14.82
C VAL A 10 11.33 -4.02 -14.27
N GLN A 11 10.96 -5.29 -14.34
CA GLN A 11 9.71 -5.78 -13.77
C GLN A 11 9.68 -5.60 -12.24
N ALA A 12 10.76 -5.94 -11.55
CA ALA A 12 10.89 -5.76 -10.10
C ALA A 12 10.80 -4.27 -9.70
N ALA A 13 11.50 -3.38 -10.41
CA ALA A 13 11.43 -1.93 -10.15
C ALA A 13 10.01 -1.36 -10.35
N ARG A 14 9.27 -1.85 -11.35
CA ARG A 14 7.88 -1.45 -11.60
C ARG A 14 6.92 -1.95 -10.53
N PHE A 15 7.18 -3.11 -9.95
CA PHE A 15 6.41 -3.63 -8.83
C PHE A 15 6.52 -2.70 -7.61
N ALA A 16 7.74 -2.29 -7.24
CA ALA A 16 7.94 -1.31 -6.15
C ALA A 16 7.23 0.05 -6.41
N GLY A 17 7.06 0.44 -7.67
CA GLY A 17 6.30 1.63 -8.04
C GLY A 17 4.82 1.55 -7.70
N TYR A 18 4.23 0.35 -7.68
CA TYR A 18 2.83 0.15 -7.29
C TYR A 18 2.61 0.33 -5.80
N ASP A 19 3.52 -0.15 -4.96
CA ASP A 19 3.43 0.00 -3.51
C ASP A 19 3.38 1.48 -3.11
N MET A 20 4.13 2.32 -3.83
CA MET A 20 4.07 3.78 -3.69
C MET A 20 2.70 4.35 -4.06
N VAL A 21 2.04 3.83 -5.11
CA VAL A 21 0.69 4.25 -5.47
C VAL A 21 -0.34 3.79 -4.42
N ALA A 22 -0.18 2.59 -3.86
CA ALA A 22 -1.01 2.12 -2.75
C ALA A 22 -0.83 3.01 -1.50
N ALA A 23 0.42 3.36 -1.17
CA ALA A 23 0.75 4.28 -0.09
C ALA A 23 0.15 5.68 -0.33
N MET A 24 0.20 6.19 -1.57
CA MET A 24 -0.43 7.46 -1.97
C MET A 24 -1.95 7.43 -1.79
N ALA A 25 -2.61 6.35 -2.20
CA ALA A 25 -4.05 6.20 -2.03
C ALA A 25 -4.44 6.16 -0.55
N LEU A 26 -3.68 5.43 0.27
CA LEU A 26 -3.88 5.37 1.72
C LEU A 26 -3.64 6.73 2.39
N PHE A 27 -2.56 7.43 2.02
CA PHE A 27 -2.24 8.76 2.51
C PHE A 27 -3.32 9.79 2.13
N ALA A 28 -3.77 9.78 0.87
CA ALA A 28 -4.85 10.64 0.41
C ALA A 28 -6.16 10.35 1.16
N TYR A 29 -6.45 9.07 1.42
CA TYR A 29 -7.61 8.66 2.22
C TYR A 29 -7.54 9.22 3.66
N ASP A 30 -6.42 9.03 4.37
CA ASP A 30 -6.23 9.59 5.72
C ASP A 30 -6.30 11.13 5.71
N TYR A 31 -5.74 11.76 4.67
CA TYR A 31 -5.83 13.20 4.49
C TYR A 31 -7.27 13.69 4.43
N LEU A 32 -8.07 13.10 3.55
CA LEU A 32 -9.47 13.46 3.34
C LEU A 32 -10.33 13.23 4.59
N LEU A 33 -10.03 12.20 5.39
CA LEU A 33 -10.72 11.95 6.65
C LEU A 33 -10.48 13.03 7.71
N MET A 34 -9.24 13.55 7.78
CA MET A 34 -8.86 14.56 8.79
C MET A 34 -9.09 16.00 8.32
N LEU A 35 -9.22 16.24 7.01
CA LEU A 35 -9.38 17.58 6.43
C LEU A 35 -10.45 18.44 7.13
N PRO A 36 -11.66 17.94 7.47
CA PRO A 36 -12.66 18.76 8.17
C PRO A 36 -12.20 19.23 9.56
N LYS A 37 -11.45 18.38 10.29
CA LYS A 37 -10.88 18.74 11.58
C LYS A 37 -9.76 19.75 11.40
N GLU A 38 -8.94 19.58 10.37
CA GLU A 38 -7.85 20.50 10.07
C GLU A 38 -8.38 21.90 9.72
N GLN A 39 -9.42 21.97 8.89
CA GLN A 39 -10.09 23.22 8.57
C GLN A 39 -10.65 23.91 9.83
N GLN A 40 -11.25 23.15 10.74
CA GLN A 40 -11.83 23.68 11.97
C GLN A 40 -10.77 24.18 12.97
N TYR A 41 -9.69 23.42 13.17
CA TYR A 41 -8.76 23.63 14.29
C TYR A 41 -7.41 24.25 13.89
N VAL A 42 -6.99 24.10 12.63
CA VAL A 42 -5.63 24.49 12.21
C VAL A 42 -5.67 25.73 11.32
N TRP A 43 -6.57 25.80 10.34
CA TRP A 43 -6.52 26.84 9.32
C TRP A 43 -6.75 28.25 9.89
N GLY A 44 -7.78 28.41 10.72
CA GLY A 44 -8.07 29.68 11.41
C GLY A 44 -7.20 29.97 12.64
N ALA A 45 -6.38 29.03 13.09
CA ALA A 45 -5.53 29.22 14.25
C ALA A 45 -4.36 30.17 13.95
N LYS A 46 -3.91 30.91 14.98
CA LYS A 46 -2.74 31.80 14.89
C LYS A 46 -1.50 31.01 14.46
N TRP A 47 -0.63 31.65 13.69
CA TRP A 47 0.65 31.07 13.30
C TRP A 47 1.52 30.85 14.53
N THR A 48 1.94 29.60 14.72
CA THR A 48 2.87 29.17 15.77
C THR A 48 3.90 28.25 15.15
N PRO A 49 5.11 28.10 15.74
CA PRO A 49 6.10 27.13 15.25
C PRO A 49 5.52 25.72 15.14
N GLY A 50 4.66 25.32 16.08
CA GLY A 50 3.94 24.04 16.04
C GLY A 50 3.02 23.88 14.84
N LYS A 51 2.30 24.95 14.45
CA LYS A 51 1.48 24.95 13.22
C LYS A 51 2.35 24.80 11.97
N VAL A 52 3.49 25.49 11.89
CA VAL A 52 4.41 25.36 10.75
C VAL A 52 4.94 23.93 10.62
N MET A 53 5.43 23.35 11.72
CA MET A 53 5.93 21.97 11.72
C MET A 53 4.84 20.95 11.35
N TYR A 54 3.63 21.12 11.89
CA TYR A 54 2.48 20.28 11.53
C TYR A 54 2.19 20.35 10.03
N LEU A 55 2.13 21.56 9.45
CA LEU A 55 1.86 21.73 8.03
C LEU A 55 2.99 21.15 7.16
N LEU A 56 4.25 21.30 7.56
CA LEU A 56 5.38 20.71 6.82
C LEU A 56 5.25 19.18 6.74
N VAL A 57 5.10 18.49 7.88
CA VAL A 57 4.97 17.02 7.91
C VAL A 57 3.69 16.56 7.19
N ARG A 58 2.62 17.35 7.25
CA ARG A 58 1.34 17.00 6.63
C ARG A 58 1.33 17.17 5.12
N TYR A 59 2.04 18.18 4.59
CA TYR A 59 1.95 18.53 3.17
C TYR A 59 3.15 18.09 2.32
N LEU A 60 4.33 17.83 2.91
CA LEU A 60 5.49 17.32 2.16
C LEU A 60 5.22 16.00 1.42
N PRO A 61 4.50 15.00 1.97
CA PRO A 61 4.24 13.76 1.25
C PRO A 61 3.43 13.93 -0.05
N PHE A 62 2.69 15.04 -0.23
CA PHE A 62 2.04 15.35 -1.51
C PHE A 62 3.02 15.72 -2.62
N PHE A 63 4.26 16.10 -2.26
CA PHE A 63 5.35 16.34 -3.19
C PHE A 63 6.22 15.09 -3.34
N ASP A 64 6.56 14.44 -2.22
CA ASP A 64 7.53 13.36 -2.19
C ASP A 64 7.00 12.08 -2.84
N LEU A 65 5.78 11.66 -2.48
CA LEU A 65 5.22 10.39 -2.96
C LEU A 65 5.03 10.36 -4.49
N PRO A 66 4.49 11.39 -5.15
CA PRO A 66 4.42 11.40 -6.62
C PRO A 66 5.79 11.34 -7.28
N LEU A 67 6.80 12.06 -6.75
CA LEU A 67 8.14 12.07 -7.34
C LEU A 67 8.78 10.69 -7.33
N TRP A 68 8.57 9.91 -6.28
CA TRP A 68 9.04 8.53 -6.19
C TRP A 68 8.44 7.64 -7.28
N VAL A 69 7.16 7.80 -7.58
CA VAL A 69 6.50 7.03 -8.66
C VAL A 69 7.13 7.32 -10.03
N PHE A 70 7.58 8.55 -10.28
CA PHE A 70 8.31 8.91 -11.51
C PHE A 70 9.79 8.50 -11.48
N ASP A 71 10.47 8.58 -10.32
CA ASP A 71 11.86 8.11 -10.18
C ASP A 71 11.98 6.60 -10.42
N GLN A 72 10.98 5.84 -9.99
CA GLN A 72 10.88 4.40 -10.25
C GLN A 72 10.38 4.07 -11.68
N GLY A 73 10.04 5.07 -12.48
CA GLY A 73 9.64 4.88 -13.88
C GLY A 73 8.23 4.32 -14.09
N PHE A 74 7.36 4.35 -13.07
CA PHE A 74 6.01 3.80 -13.14
C PHE A 74 5.06 4.67 -14.00
N MET A 75 5.10 6.00 -13.84
CA MET A 75 4.31 6.96 -14.64
C MET A 75 5.11 7.63 -15.77
N GLY A 76 6.33 7.15 -16.04
CA GLY A 76 7.28 7.76 -16.98
C GLY A 76 8.56 8.21 -16.28
N GLN A 77 9.49 8.75 -17.06
CA GLN A 77 10.80 9.17 -16.57
C GLN A 77 10.81 10.66 -16.21
N LEU A 78 11.51 11.01 -15.13
CA LEU A 78 11.79 12.41 -14.83
C LEU A 78 12.74 12.99 -15.90
N PRO A 79 12.50 14.21 -16.42
CA PRO A 79 13.33 14.84 -17.45
C PRO A 79 14.60 15.47 -16.85
N MET A 80 15.34 14.69 -16.07
CA MET A 80 16.53 15.13 -15.33
C MET A 80 17.50 13.97 -15.11
N ASP A 81 18.78 14.29 -14.92
CA ASP A 81 19.82 13.28 -14.70
C ASP A 81 19.57 12.50 -13.40
N CYS A 82 19.93 11.22 -13.36
CA CYS A 82 19.68 10.34 -12.21
C CYS A 82 20.27 10.88 -10.88
N ALA A 83 21.40 11.59 -10.94
CA ALA A 83 21.99 12.22 -9.77
C ALA A 83 21.09 13.33 -9.21
N THR A 84 20.57 14.18 -10.09
CA THR A 84 19.65 15.25 -9.73
C THR A 84 18.30 14.69 -9.27
N ALA A 85 17.79 13.65 -9.94
CA ALA A 85 16.56 12.94 -9.55
C ALA A 85 16.66 12.41 -8.12
N THR A 86 17.79 11.74 -7.81
CA THR A 86 18.06 11.22 -6.47
C THR A 86 18.07 12.34 -5.43
N LEU A 87 18.71 13.48 -5.71
CA LEU A 87 18.73 14.61 -4.76
C LEU A 87 17.33 15.20 -4.54
N VAL A 88 16.56 15.35 -5.61
CA VAL A 88 15.20 15.91 -5.57
C VAL A 88 14.23 15.00 -4.83
N THR A 89 14.40 13.67 -4.89
CA THR A 89 13.55 12.73 -4.14
C THR A 89 14.01 12.56 -2.69
N THR A 90 15.32 12.59 -2.44
CA THR A 90 15.90 12.27 -1.12
C THR A 90 15.87 13.47 -0.16
N ILE A 91 16.22 14.67 -0.62
CA ILE A 91 16.33 15.85 0.28
C ILE A 91 14.98 16.18 0.97
N PRO A 92 13.84 16.26 0.26
CA PRO A 92 12.54 16.52 0.88
C PRO A 92 12.16 15.48 1.92
N GLU A 93 12.44 14.20 1.67
CA GLU A 93 12.19 13.10 2.59
C GLU A 93 12.96 13.29 3.89
N PHE A 94 14.25 13.66 3.82
CA PHE A 94 15.05 13.96 5.02
C PHE A 94 14.53 15.16 5.80
N ILE A 95 14.04 16.19 5.10
CA ILE A 95 13.39 17.33 5.74
C ILE A 95 12.10 16.86 6.44
N ALA A 96 11.27 16.07 5.76
CA ALA A 96 10.01 15.56 6.30
C ALA A 96 10.26 14.69 7.55
N ALA A 97 11.21 13.75 7.46
CA ALA A 97 11.62 12.89 8.57
C ALA A 97 12.17 13.71 9.74
N GLY A 98 13.09 14.65 9.47
CA GLY A 98 13.67 15.50 10.50
C GLY A 98 12.64 16.36 11.22
N VAL A 99 11.66 16.93 10.49
CA VAL A 99 10.57 17.70 11.12
C VAL A 99 9.62 16.77 11.89
N ALA A 100 9.33 15.58 11.37
CA ALA A 100 8.51 14.58 12.07
C ALA A 100 9.15 14.15 13.39
N ASP A 101 10.44 13.86 13.41
CA ASP A 101 11.21 13.54 14.61
C ASP A 101 11.12 14.65 15.66
N ILE A 102 11.24 15.91 15.25
CA ILE A 102 11.07 17.06 16.14
C ILE A 102 9.65 17.08 16.71
N VAL A 103 8.62 16.86 15.90
CA VAL A 103 7.22 16.82 16.35
C VAL A 103 6.99 15.69 17.36
N PHE A 104 7.51 14.49 17.10
CA PHE A 104 7.42 13.36 18.02
C PHE A 104 8.20 13.65 19.32
N GLY A 105 9.41 14.19 19.22
CA GLY A 105 10.23 14.61 20.35
C GLY A 105 9.51 15.64 21.23
N LEU A 106 8.91 16.68 20.64
CA LEU A 106 8.14 17.69 21.37
C LEU A 106 6.94 17.08 22.10
N ARG A 107 6.23 16.13 21.48
CA ARG A 107 5.11 15.42 22.13
C ARG A 107 5.60 14.59 23.32
N THR A 108 6.69 13.85 23.17
CA THR A 108 7.28 13.05 24.23
C THR A 108 7.80 13.93 25.38
N TRP A 109 8.45 15.05 25.06
CA TRP A 109 8.91 16.01 26.06
C TRP A 109 7.75 16.65 26.85
N ALA A 110 6.65 16.96 26.17
CA ALA A 110 5.45 17.49 26.80
C ALA A 110 4.81 16.47 27.77
N LEU A 111 4.81 15.18 27.43
CA LEU A 111 4.34 14.11 28.33
C LEU A 111 5.20 14.01 29.59
N TRP A 112 6.50 14.29 29.50
CA TRP A 112 7.42 14.33 30.63
C TRP A 112 7.44 15.67 31.38
N ASN A 113 6.32 16.39 31.36
CA ASN A 113 6.14 17.69 31.99
C ASN A 113 7.29 18.67 31.68
N ARG A 114 7.83 18.59 30.46
CA ARG A 114 8.93 19.43 29.95
C ARG A 114 10.22 19.35 30.80
N GLY A 115 10.49 18.20 31.42
CA GLY A 115 11.71 17.98 32.20
C GLY A 115 13.00 18.13 31.38
N THR A 116 14.02 18.78 31.95
CA THR A 116 15.29 19.10 31.26
C THR A 116 16.05 17.86 30.82
N VAL A 117 16.10 16.82 31.67
CA VAL A 117 16.81 15.56 31.36
C VAL A 117 16.24 14.91 30.11
N MET A 118 14.91 14.78 30.03
CA MET A 118 14.25 14.18 28.86
C MET A 118 14.45 15.05 27.61
N GLY A 119 14.43 16.38 27.76
CA GLY A 119 14.75 17.30 26.67
C GLY A 119 16.16 17.06 26.11
N CYS A 120 17.16 16.94 26.97
CA CYS A 120 18.54 16.65 26.57
C CYS A 120 18.66 15.28 25.87
N ILE A 121 17.97 14.25 26.37
CA ILE A 121 17.96 12.92 25.74
C ILE A 121 17.38 12.99 24.33
N ILE A 122 16.24 13.65 24.15
CA ILE A 122 15.57 13.78 22.85
C ILE A 122 16.44 14.57 21.86
N ILE A 123 17.01 15.71 22.29
CA ILE A 123 17.88 16.52 21.43
C ILE A 123 19.16 15.75 21.06
N GLY A 124 19.80 15.11 22.05
CA GLY A 124 20.99 14.29 21.81
C GLY A 124 20.72 13.13 20.86
N GLY A 125 19.60 12.42 21.04
CA GLY A 125 19.17 11.35 20.15
C GLY A 125 18.86 11.85 18.74
N TYR A 126 18.18 12.98 18.61
CA TYR A 126 17.89 13.62 17.32
C TYR A 126 19.18 13.96 16.55
N ILE A 127 20.13 14.63 17.20
CA ILE A 127 21.41 15.02 16.59
C ILE A 127 22.22 13.78 16.21
N LEU A 128 22.28 12.77 17.09
CA LEU A 128 23.02 11.55 16.82
C LEU A 128 22.45 10.80 15.61
N PHE A 129 21.14 10.58 15.58
CA PHE A 129 20.48 9.84 14.51
C PHE A 129 20.54 10.60 13.18
N ASN A 130 20.07 11.85 13.14
CA ASN A 130 20.03 12.64 11.91
C ASN A 130 21.45 12.99 11.42
N GLY A 131 22.38 13.26 12.33
CA GLY A 131 23.79 13.48 12.00
C GLY A 131 24.45 12.24 11.39
N ALA A 132 24.16 11.05 11.93
CA ALA A 132 24.61 9.78 11.34
C ALA A 132 24.02 9.58 9.94
N SER A 133 22.71 9.81 9.76
CA SER A 133 22.05 9.69 8.45
C SER A 133 22.67 10.63 7.41
N VAL A 134 22.86 11.91 7.73
CA VAL A 134 23.52 12.88 6.84
C VAL A 134 24.95 12.43 6.50
N THR A 135 25.69 11.90 7.48
CA THR A 135 27.04 11.40 7.26
C THR A 135 27.03 10.21 6.28
N VAL A 136 26.12 9.25 6.44
CA VAL A 136 25.99 8.09 5.55
C VAL A 136 25.67 8.52 4.12
N ILE A 137 24.74 9.46 3.93
CA ILE A 137 24.37 9.96 2.60
C ILE A 137 25.56 10.69 1.96
N SER A 138 26.21 11.58 2.71
CA SER A 138 27.37 12.35 2.21
C SER A 138 28.59 11.47 1.92
N ALA A 139 28.75 10.36 2.65
CA ALA A 139 29.79 9.37 2.46
C ALA A 139 29.46 8.37 1.34
N THR A 140 28.21 8.32 0.87
CA THR A 140 27.84 7.51 -0.30
C THR A 140 28.44 8.19 -1.53
N PRO A 141 29.50 7.63 -2.14
CA PRO A 141 30.20 8.29 -3.24
C PRO A 141 29.19 8.49 -4.36
N SER A 142 28.93 9.78 -4.70
CA SER A 142 28.03 10.32 -5.72
C SER A 142 27.25 9.22 -6.44
N GLY A 143 25.94 9.08 -6.15
CA GLY A 143 25.06 7.93 -6.46
C GLY A 143 25.22 7.21 -7.81
N LEU A 144 25.90 7.81 -8.79
CA LEU A 144 26.44 7.15 -9.98
C LEU A 144 27.41 5.99 -9.70
N THR A 145 28.41 6.12 -8.82
CA THR A 145 29.42 5.04 -8.63
C THR A 145 28.85 3.83 -7.90
N TRP A 146 27.96 4.08 -6.94
CA TRP A 146 27.28 3.02 -6.18
C TRP A 146 26.20 2.32 -7.02
N ARG A 147 25.36 3.07 -7.76
CA ARG A 147 24.41 2.48 -8.72
C ARG A 147 25.13 1.74 -9.86
N LYS A 148 26.26 2.25 -10.39
CA LYS A 148 27.07 1.53 -11.40
C LYS A 148 27.60 0.21 -10.86
N ARG A 149 28.13 0.18 -9.64
CA ARG A 149 28.66 -1.03 -9.00
C ARG A 149 27.54 -2.04 -8.64
N GLN A 150 26.33 -1.56 -8.32
CA GLN A 150 25.15 -2.41 -8.17
C GLN A 150 24.63 -2.96 -9.50
N ALA A 151 24.48 -2.12 -10.52
CA ALA A 151 24.06 -2.54 -11.86
C ALA A 151 25.01 -3.57 -12.48
N GLN A 152 26.29 -3.56 -12.08
CA GLN A 152 27.27 -4.57 -12.47
C GLN A 152 27.10 -5.91 -11.73
N ASN A 153 26.45 -5.92 -10.56
CA ASN A 153 26.26 -7.11 -9.71
C ASN A 153 24.78 -7.46 -9.64
N LEU A 154 24.29 -8.13 -10.69
CA LEU A 154 22.90 -8.54 -10.85
C LEU A 154 22.30 -9.19 -9.59
N MET A 155 23.04 -10.14 -9.03
CA MET A 155 22.58 -10.89 -7.87
C MET A 155 22.24 -9.92 -6.72
N MET A 156 23.07 -8.91 -6.44
CA MET A 156 22.77 -7.94 -5.38
C MET A 156 21.52 -7.08 -5.65
N VAL A 157 21.21 -6.79 -6.92
CA VAL A 157 20.00 -6.02 -7.27
C VAL A 157 18.76 -6.88 -7.06
N LEU A 158 18.75 -8.11 -7.58
CA LEU A 158 17.65 -9.05 -7.39
C LEU A 158 17.43 -9.38 -5.91
N PHE A 159 18.49 -9.60 -5.15
CA PHE A 159 18.40 -9.82 -3.69
C PHE A 159 17.82 -8.60 -2.97
N ARG A 160 18.26 -7.39 -3.31
CA ARG A 160 17.74 -6.16 -2.70
C ARG A 160 16.24 -6.00 -2.98
N ASP A 161 15.85 -6.19 -4.23
CA ASP A 161 14.48 -5.95 -4.68
C ASP A 161 13.53 -7.04 -4.14
N ALA A 162 13.97 -8.31 -4.07
CA ALA A 162 13.22 -9.38 -3.41
C ALA A 162 13.00 -9.10 -1.91
N HIS A 163 14.04 -8.67 -1.20
CA HIS A 163 13.89 -8.31 0.21
C HIS A 163 13.07 -7.03 0.42
N PHE A 164 13.05 -6.12 -0.55
CA PHE A 164 12.26 -4.89 -0.47
C PHE A 164 10.76 -5.18 -0.30
N ALA A 165 10.21 -6.07 -1.15
CA ALA A 165 8.83 -6.52 -1.02
C ALA A 165 8.55 -7.14 0.36
N GLY A 166 9.48 -7.95 0.87
CA GLY A 166 9.37 -8.51 2.22
C GLY A 166 9.38 -7.46 3.35
N TYR A 167 10.19 -6.40 3.25
CA TYR A 167 10.17 -5.29 4.21
C TYR A 167 8.86 -4.52 4.16
N GLU A 168 8.27 -4.35 2.98
CA GLU A 168 6.96 -3.71 2.82
C GLU A 168 5.85 -4.56 3.43
N MET A 169 5.87 -5.88 3.26
CA MET A 169 4.94 -6.79 3.95
C MET A 169 5.09 -6.69 5.47
N ALA A 170 6.32 -6.58 5.98
CA ALA A 170 6.56 -6.35 7.40
C ALA A 170 6.03 -4.97 7.88
N ALA A 171 6.15 -3.93 7.05
CA ALA A 171 5.59 -2.62 7.32
C ALA A 171 4.05 -2.65 7.33
N ALA A 172 3.43 -3.32 6.36
CA ALA A 172 1.98 -3.54 6.30
C ALA A 172 1.46 -4.31 7.52
N MET A 173 2.17 -5.37 7.93
CA MET A 173 1.87 -6.12 9.17
C MET A 173 1.97 -5.22 10.40
N THR A 174 2.98 -4.35 10.47
CA THR A 174 3.16 -3.41 11.59
C THR A 174 2.04 -2.38 11.63
N LEU A 175 1.66 -1.80 10.49
CA LEU A 175 0.56 -0.86 10.37
C LEU A 175 -0.77 -1.52 10.75
N PHE A 176 -1.02 -2.73 10.27
CA PHE A 176 -2.20 -3.51 10.63
C PHE A 176 -2.26 -3.80 12.13
N ALA A 177 -1.14 -4.21 12.74
CA ALA A 177 -1.03 -4.43 14.18
C ALA A 177 -1.29 -3.14 14.98
N TYR A 178 -0.75 -2.01 14.53
CA TYR A 178 -1.01 -0.70 15.13
C TYR A 178 -2.50 -0.35 15.09
N ASP A 179 -3.15 -0.50 13.94
CA ASP A 179 -4.59 -0.26 13.76
C ASP A 179 -5.46 -1.24 14.56
N TYR A 180 -4.95 -2.45 14.80
CA TYR A 180 -5.54 -3.41 15.73
C TYR A 180 -5.53 -2.89 17.17
N LEU A 181 -4.35 -2.51 17.66
CA LEU A 181 -4.13 -2.03 19.02
C LEU A 181 -4.94 -0.76 19.32
N LEU A 182 -5.11 0.14 18.34
CA LEU A 182 -5.93 1.34 18.52
C LEU A 182 -7.43 1.05 18.71
N MET A 183 -7.92 -0.03 18.12
CA MET A 183 -9.35 -0.34 18.11
C MET A 183 -9.74 -1.42 19.13
N ILE A 184 -8.80 -2.18 19.70
CA ILE A 184 -9.09 -3.32 20.59
C ILE A 184 -9.99 -2.95 21.77
N GLN A 185 -9.81 -1.75 22.35
CA GLN A 185 -10.66 -1.29 23.46
C GLN A 185 -12.12 -1.09 23.01
N LYS A 186 -12.31 -0.50 21.84
CA LYS A 186 -13.65 -0.31 21.24
C LYS A 186 -14.24 -1.66 20.84
N GLU A 187 -13.43 -2.54 20.26
CA GLU A 187 -13.85 -3.88 19.85
C GLU A 187 -14.32 -4.71 21.05
N ARG A 188 -13.55 -4.70 22.15
CA ARG A 188 -13.92 -5.35 23.41
C ARG A 188 -15.26 -4.83 23.94
N ARG A 189 -15.47 -3.52 23.90
CA ARG A 189 -16.70 -2.89 24.43
C ARG A 189 -17.92 -3.13 23.55
N TYR A 190 -17.77 -3.01 22.22
CA TYR A 190 -18.90 -2.95 21.30
C TYR A 190 -19.11 -4.22 20.48
N ILE A 191 -18.06 -4.98 20.20
CA ILE A 191 -18.15 -6.19 19.36
C ILE A 191 -18.18 -7.44 20.23
N TRP A 192 -17.29 -7.58 21.21
CA TRP A 192 -17.17 -8.82 21.97
C TRP A 192 -18.40 -9.08 22.85
N ALA A 193 -18.89 -8.04 23.53
CA ALA A 193 -20.10 -8.10 24.35
C ALA A 193 -21.39 -8.22 23.53
N ALA A 194 -21.37 -7.94 22.23
CA ALA A 194 -22.56 -8.02 21.38
C ALA A 194 -22.93 -9.48 21.04
N LYS A 195 -24.23 -9.73 20.84
CA LYS A 195 -24.74 -11.02 20.37
C LYS A 195 -24.12 -11.39 19.02
N LEU A 196 -23.95 -12.69 18.78
CA LEU A 196 -23.44 -13.18 17.51
C LEU A 196 -24.46 -12.89 16.39
N THR A 197 -24.07 -12.05 15.44
CA THR A 197 -24.85 -11.74 14.24
C THR A 197 -24.02 -12.09 12.99
N PRO A 198 -24.64 -12.33 11.83
CA PRO A 198 -23.89 -12.56 10.59
C PRO A 198 -22.88 -11.43 10.29
N GLY A 199 -23.25 -10.18 10.55
CA GLY A 199 -22.35 -9.03 10.41
C GLY A 199 -21.17 -9.06 11.38
N LYS A 200 -21.36 -9.54 12.62
CA LYS A 200 -20.26 -9.76 13.57
C LYS A 200 -19.32 -10.85 13.07
N VAL A 201 -19.83 -11.96 12.53
CA VAL A 201 -18.99 -13.03 11.96
C VAL A 201 -18.14 -12.50 10.81
N MET A 202 -18.75 -11.81 9.85
CA MET A 202 -18.01 -11.21 8.72
C MET A 202 -16.95 -10.21 9.16
N TYR A 203 -17.30 -9.34 10.12
CA TYR A 203 -16.34 -8.41 10.71
C TYR A 203 -15.15 -9.14 11.33
N LEU A 204 -15.41 -10.17 12.14
CA LEU A 204 -14.34 -10.96 12.77
C LEU A 204 -13.48 -11.67 11.72
N LEU A 205 -14.07 -12.22 10.65
CA LEU A 205 -13.29 -12.87 9.59
C LEU A 205 -12.35 -11.87 8.89
N VAL A 206 -12.85 -10.74 8.40
CA VAL A 206 -12.01 -9.71 7.76
C VAL A 206 -10.98 -9.14 8.74
N ARG A 207 -11.33 -9.04 10.03
CA ARG A 207 -10.46 -8.48 11.06
C ARG A 207 -9.35 -9.43 11.51
N TYR A 208 -9.58 -10.74 11.52
CA TYR A 208 -8.64 -11.70 12.09
C TYR A 208 -7.91 -12.56 11.05
N LEU A 209 -8.43 -12.71 9.83
CA LEU A 209 -7.72 -13.41 8.75
C LEU A 209 -6.35 -12.80 8.41
N PRO A 210 -6.14 -11.46 8.42
CA PRO A 210 -4.81 -10.90 8.15
C PRO A 210 -3.73 -11.29 9.17
N PHE A 211 -4.10 -11.63 10.41
CA PHE A 211 -3.14 -12.19 11.37
C PHE A 211 -2.65 -13.59 10.98
N LEU A 212 -3.37 -14.29 10.10
CA LEU A 212 -2.95 -15.59 9.59
C LEU A 212 -2.03 -15.42 8.37
N TYR A 213 -2.45 -14.64 7.37
CA TYR A 213 -1.73 -14.58 6.10
C TYR A 213 -0.58 -13.56 6.05
N LEU A 214 -0.66 -12.43 6.77
CA LEU A 214 0.44 -11.44 6.73
C LEU A 214 1.77 -11.99 7.26
N PRO A 215 1.82 -12.76 8.38
CA PRO A 215 3.05 -13.41 8.79
C PRO A 215 3.55 -14.41 7.74
N LEU A 216 2.64 -15.16 7.12
CA LEU A 216 2.99 -16.12 6.07
C LEU A 216 3.60 -15.42 4.84
N CYS A 217 3.10 -14.24 4.43
CA CYS A 217 3.75 -13.42 3.40
C CYS A 217 5.20 -13.11 3.79
N VAL A 218 5.43 -12.63 5.01
CA VAL A 218 6.78 -12.25 5.47
C VAL A 218 7.74 -13.45 5.51
N PHE A 219 7.24 -14.66 5.81
CA PHE A 219 8.01 -15.90 5.72
C PHE A 219 8.24 -16.36 4.28
N GLU A 220 7.23 -16.23 3.39
CA GLU A 220 7.37 -16.59 1.98
C GLU A 220 8.41 -15.71 1.27
N GLU A 221 8.50 -14.44 1.64
CA GLU A 221 9.52 -13.49 1.17
C GLU A 221 10.90 -13.67 1.84
N GLY A 222 11.06 -14.65 2.75
CA GLY A 222 12.34 -15.01 3.35
C GLY A 222 12.91 -14.02 4.37
N ILE A 223 12.12 -13.05 4.84
CA ILE A 223 12.57 -12.04 5.82
C ILE A 223 12.78 -12.64 7.21
N MET A 224 11.88 -13.53 7.63
CA MET A 224 11.98 -14.24 8.91
C MET A 224 12.66 -15.61 8.78
N GLY A 225 13.31 -15.86 7.64
CA GLY A 225 13.89 -17.15 7.31
C GLY A 225 12.90 -18.12 6.67
N ASP A 226 13.39 -19.33 6.44
CA ASP A 226 12.67 -20.37 5.71
C ASP A 226 11.63 -21.08 6.57
N LEU A 227 10.38 -21.09 6.11
CA LEU A 227 9.33 -21.94 6.69
C LEU A 227 9.69 -23.42 6.44
N PRO A 228 9.47 -24.37 7.37
CA PRO A 228 9.76 -25.80 7.13
C PRO A 228 8.72 -26.50 6.22
N LEU A 229 8.00 -25.74 5.40
CA LEU A 229 6.93 -26.21 4.54
C LEU A 229 7.37 -26.19 3.07
N ASP A 230 6.95 -27.18 2.27
CA ASP A 230 7.19 -27.16 0.83
C ASP A 230 6.61 -25.88 0.21
N CYS A 231 7.28 -25.27 -0.76
CA CYS A 231 6.84 -23.98 -1.32
C CYS A 231 5.42 -24.04 -1.88
N ALA A 232 5.04 -25.13 -2.55
CA ALA A 232 3.67 -25.32 -3.03
C ALA A 232 2.62 -25.30 -1.89
N LYS A 233 2.96 -25.88 -0.73
CA LYS A 233 2.08 -25.87 0.45
C LYS A 233 2.08 -24.51 1.13
N ALA A 234 3.22 -23.80 1.14
CA ALA A 234 3.34 -22.45 1.70
C ALA A 234 2.49 -21.46 0.90
N THR A 235 2.64 -21.46 -0.42
CA THR A 235 1.83 -20.65 -1.33
C THR A 235 0.34 -20.97 -1.18
N LEU A 236 -0.06 -22.25 -1.07
CA LEU A 236 -1.47 -22.60 -0.84
C LEU A 236 -1.99 -22.09 0.53
N ALA A 237 -1.18 -22.22 1.58
CA ALA A 237 -1.49 -21.75 2.93
C ALA A 237 -1.63 -20.22 2.99
N LEU A 238 -0.99 -19.49 2.08
CA LEU A 238 -1.15 -18.05 1.92
C LEU A 238 -2.39 -17.68 1.09
N THR A 239 -2.46 -18.21 -0.14
CA THR A 239 -3.44 -17.78 -1.14
C THR A 239 -4.88 -18.05 -0.70
N ILE A 240 -5.14 -19.14 0.01
CA ILE A 240 -6.51 -19.47 0.46
C ILE A 240 -7.06 -18.43 1.46
N PRO A 241 -6.39 -18.14 2.60
CA PRO A 241 -6.83 -17.09 3.52
C PRO A 241 -6.93 -15.71 2.88
N GLU A 242 -6.03 -15.38 1.95
CA GLU A 242 -6.03 -14.09 1.25
C GLU A 242 -7.27 -13.94 0.35
N LEU A 243 -7.54 -14.94 -0.52
CA LEU A 243 -8.74 -14.95 -1.36
C LEU A 243 -10.02 -14.93 -0.53
N LEU A 244 -10.04 -15.64 0.60
CA LEU A 244 -11.16 -15.62 1.53
C LEU A 244 -11.35 -14.23 2.17
N ALA A 245 -10.26 -13.59 2.61
CA ALA A 245 -10.32 -12.26 3.19
C ALA A 245 -10.81 -11.21 2.17
N ALA A 246 -10.30 -11.27 0.93
CA ALA A 246 -10.73 -10.41 -0.17
C ALA A 246 -12.22 -10.60 -0.49
N ALA A 247 -12.67 -11.85 -0.64
CA ALA A 247 -14.07 -12.19 -0.89
C ALA A 247 -15.00 -11.64 0.20
N ILE A 248 -14.65 -11.83 1.48
CA ILE A 248 -15.48 -11.34 2.59
C ILE A 248 -15.46 -9.81 2.66
N ALA A 249 -14.33 -9.17 2.40
CA ALA A 249 -14.24 -7.71 2.35
C ALA A 249 -15.21 -7.12 1.31
N ASP A 250 -15.26 -7.70 0.11
CA ASP A 250 -16.18 -7.29 -0.95
C ASP A 250 -17.65 -7.55 -0.62
N VAL A 251 -17.95 -8.62 0.11
CA VAL A 251 -19.30 -8.83 0.65
C VAL A 251 -19.66 -7.75 1.66
N VAL A 252 -18.74 -7.38 2.57
CA VAL A 252 -18.96 -6.28 3.54
C VAL A 252 -19.20 -4.95 2.82
N TYR A 253 -18.47 -4.69 1.74
CA TYR A 253 -18.67 -3.54 0.87
C TYR A 253 -20.04 -3.55 0.18
N GLY A 254 -20.44 -4.68 -0.39
CA GLY A 254 -21.78 -4.87 -0.94
C GLY A 254 -22.89 -4.63 0.10
N LEU A 255 -22.72 -5.14 1.32
CA LEU A 255 -23.68 -4.93 2.42
C LEU A 255 -23.82 -3.45 2.79
N ARG A 256 -22.71 -2.68 2.79
CA ARG A 256 -22.75 -1.23 3.02
C ARG A 256 -23.56 -0.52 1.93
N SER A 257 -23.31 -0.84 0.67
CA SER A 257 -24.07 -0.27 -0.46
C SER A 257 -25.55 -0.63 -0.39
N TRP A 258 -25.89 -1.88 -0.05
CA TRP A 258 -27.28 -2.31 0.15
C TRP A 258 -27.98 -1.56 1.30
N ALA A 259 -27.28 -1.38 2.42
CA ALA A 259 -27.81 -0.64 3.57
C ALA A 259 -28.09 0.83 3.24
N VAL A 260 -27.18 1.47 2.52
CA VAL A 260 -27.29 2.87 2.03
C VAL A 260 -28.50 3.06 1.09
N TRP A 261 -28.84 2.02 0.33
CA TRP A 261 -30.02 1.99 -0.54
C TRP A 261 -31.33 1.59 0.17
N GLY A 262 -31.34 1.57 1.50
CA GLY A 262 -32.56 1.30 2.28
C GLY A 262 -32.95 -0.17 2.32
N ARG A 263 -31.99 -1.08 2.08
CA ARG A 263 -32.18 -2.54 2.16
C ARG A 263 -33.23 -3.10 1.18
N GLY A 264 -33.43 -2.45 0.02
CA GLY A 264 -34.36 -2.92 -1.00
C GLY A 264 -33.93 -4.23 -1.67
N PHE A 265 -34.90 -5.08 -2.03
CA PHE A 265 -34.67 -6.36 -2.71
C PHE A 265 -33.97 -6.23 -4.08
N PRO A 266 -34.37 -5.30 -4.97
CA PRO A 266 -33.72 -5.16 -6.28
C PRO A 266 -32.22 -4.86 -6.17
N MET A 267 -31.84 -4.09 -5.16
CA MET A 267 -30.45 -3.70 -4.92
C MET A 267 -29.59 -4.88 -4.46
N VAL A 268 -30.10 -5.73 -3.56
CA VAL A 268 -29.33 -6.90 -3.13
C VAL A 268 -29.17 -7.90 -4.27
N CYS A 269 -30.20 -8.09 -5.10
CA CYS A 269 -30.10 -8.93 -6.30
C CYS A 269 -29.04 -8.39 -7.27
N LEU A 270 -29.02 -7.08 -7.55
CA LEU A 270 -28.00 -6.45 -8.39
C LEU A 270 -26.59 -6.70 -7.86
N ILE A 271 -26.37 -6.48 -6.56
CA ILE A 271 -25.06 -6.65 -5.92
C ILE A 271 -24.61 -8.12 -5.95
N ILE A 272 -25.51 -9.07 -5.63
CA ILE A 272 -25.18 -10.51 -5.64
C ILE A 272 -24.83 -10.97 -7.06
N VAL A 273 -25.63 -10.59 -8.06
CA VAL A 273 -25.38 -10.96 -9.46
C VAL A 273 -24.05 -10.37 -9.93
N ALA A 274 -23.80 -9.09 -9.65
CA ALA A 274 -22.53 -8.45 -9.99
C ALA A 274 -21.34 -9.11 -9.28
N TYR A 275 -21.48 -9.43 -7.99
CA TYR A 275 -20.42 -10.10 -7.22
C TYR A 275 -20.08 -11.47 -7.80
N ILE A 276 -21.08 -12.31 -8.11
CA ILE A 276 -20.85 -13.63 -8.71
C ILE A 276 -20.20 -13.49 -10.10
N LEU A 277 -20.70 -12.55 -10.92
CA LEU A 277 -20.19 -12.35 -12.28
C LEU A 277 -18.74 -11.88 -12.30
N PHE A 278 -18.41 -10.87 -11.50
CA PHE A 278 -17.07 -10.26 -11.52
C PHE A 278 -16.10 -10.98 -10.60
N ASN A 279 -16.39 -11.08 -9.31
CA ASN A 279 -15.48 -11.70 -8.34
C ASN A 279 -15.45 -13.23 -8.45
N GLY A 280 -16.59 -13.86 -8.75
CA GLY A 280 -16.61 -15.31 -9.01
C GLY A 280 -15.72 -15.67 -10.21
N ALA A 281 -15.79 -14.92 -11.30
CA ALA A 281 -14.90 -15.10 -12.45
C ALA A 281 -13.43 -14.84 -12.10
N ALA A 282 -13.13 -13.76 -11.36
CA ALA A 282 -11.78 -13.45 -10.93
C ALA A 282 -11.16 -14.58 -10.08
N VAL A 283 -11.91 -15.13 -9.11
CA VAL A 283 -11.46 -16.24 -8.26
C VAL A 283 -11.20 -17.50 -9.09
N VAL A 284 -12.06 -17.82 -10.06
CA VAL A 284 -11.84 -18.97 -10.95
C VAL A 284 -10.55 -18.82 -11.76
N ILE A 285 -10.33 -17.64 -12.35
CA ILE A 285 -9.12 -17.35 -13.13
C ILE A 285 -7.87 -17.54 -12.26
N VAL A 286 -7.83 -16.89 -11.08
CA VAL A 286 -6.68 -17.00 -10.16
C VAL A 286 -6.48 -18.44 -9.69
N SER A 287 -7.55 -19.18 -9.40
CA SER A 287 -7.44 -20.56 -8.92
C SER A 287 -6.84 -21.50 -9.97
N ILE A 288 -7.20 -21.32 -11.25
CA ILE A 288 -6.65 -22.11 -12.35
C ILE A 288 -5.16 -21.82 -12.52
N ASP A 289 -4.76 -20.56 -12.56
CA ASP A 289 -3.35 -20.20 -12.74
C ASP A 289 -2.49 -20.64 -11.55
N GLN A 290 -2.98 -20.44 -10.32
CA GLN A 290 -2.27 -20.84 -9.10
C GLN A 290 -2.06 -22.37 -9.05
N SER A 291 -3.02 -23.15 -9.56
CA SER A 291 -2.85 -24.61 -9.66
C SER A 291 -1.80 -25.06 -10.68
N ALA A 292 -1.46 -24.20 -11.65
CA ALA A 292 -0.43 -24.45 -12.65
C ALA A 292 0.97 -23.96 -12.23
N LEU A 293 1.06 -23.13 -11.19
CA LEU A 293 2.31 -22.56 -10.71
C LEU A 293 3.06 -23.49 -9.78
N THR A 294 4.38 -23.56 -9.96
CA THR A 294 5.29 -24.27 -9.06
C THR A 294 6.27 -23.27 -8.46
N SER A 295 6.09 -22.94 -7.18
CA SER A 295 7.04 -22.14 -6.42
C SER A 295 8.25 -22.99 -6.03
N VAL A 296 9.45 -22.44 -6.16
CA VAL A 296 10.72 -23.12 -5.95
C VAL A 296 11.58 -22.40 -4.91
N ARG A 297 12.45 -23.15 -4.23
CA ARG A 297 13.51 -22.55 -3.40
C ARG A 297 14.78 -22.41 -4.21
N ILE A 298 15.41 -21.25 -4.09
CA ILE A 298 16.70 -20.99 -4.72
C ILE A 298 17.78 -21.16 -3.65
N GLN A 299 18.81 -21.97 -3.92
CA GLN A 299 19.89 -22.18 -2.96
C GLN A 299 20.60 -20.86 -2.64
N GLY A 300 20.73 -20.55 -1.34
CA GLY A 300 21.34 -19.32 -0.85
C GLY A 300 20.37 -18.13 -0.72
N LEU A 301 19.11 -18.28 -1.15
CA LEU A 301 18.03 -17.33 -0.89
C LEU A 301 17.04 -17.96 0.08
N SER A 302 16.61 -17.17 1.07
CA SER A 302 15.48 -17.55 1.91
C SER A 302 14.18 -17.20 1.21
N GLY A 303 13.14 -18.00 1.40
CA GLY A 303 11.81 -17.79 0.82
C GLY A 303 11.48 -18.70 -0.37
N CYS A 304 10.30 -18.47 -0.95
CA CYS A 304 9.77 -19.21 -2.09
C CYS A 304 9.55 -18.28 -3.27
N PHE A 305 10.05 -18.68 -4.44
CA PHE A 305 9.99 -17.86 -5.65
C PHE A 305 9.10 -18.52 -6.69
N THR A 306 8.15 -17.77 -7.24
CA THR A 306 7.33 -18.19 -8.38
C THR A 306 7.96 -17.70 -9.68
N PRO A 307 8.16 -18.58 -10.69
CA PRO A 307 8.66 -18.14 -11.99
C PRO A 307 7.69 -17.12 -12.63
N PRO A 308 8.21 -16.18 -13.44
CA PRO A 308 7.41 -15.12 -14.04
C PRO A 308 6.34 -15.70 -14.99
N LEU A 309 5.07 -15.37 -14.75
CA LEU A 309 4.00 -15.75 -15.68
C LEU A 309 3.96 -14.81 -16.87
N HIS A 310 4.01 -15.38 -18.06
CA HIS A 310 3.61 -14.70 -19.30
C HIS A 310 2.09 -14.77 -19.55
N SER A 311 1.29 -15.08 -18.51
CA SER A 311 -0.15 -15.25 -18.64
C SER A 311 -0.88 -13.92 -18.44
N ASN A 312 -1.79 -13.61 -19.36
CA ASN A 312 -2.68 -12.44 -19.32
C ASN A 312 -3.76 -12.51 -18.24
N SER A 313 -3.82 -13.59 -17.46
CA SER A 313 -4.93 -13.87 -16.56
C SER A 313 -4.98 -12.99 -15.31
N PHE A 314 -3.83 -12.63 -14.70
CA PHE A 314 -3.81 -11.86 -13.45
C PHE A 314 -4.38 -10.46 -13.62
N TRP A 315 -3.98 -9.72 -14.66
CA TRP A 315 -4.53 -8.38 -14.88
C TRP A 315 -6.04 -8.41 -15.19
N VAL A 316 -6.52 -9.47 -15.85
CA VAL A 316 -7.96 -9.68 -16.08
C VAL A 316 -8.71 -9.92 -14.77
N ALA A 317 -8.17 -10.76 -13.87
CA ALA A 317 -8.77 -10.99 -12.56
C ALA A 317 -8.85 -9.70 -11.72
N TYR A 318 -7.78 -8.90 -11.70
CA TYR A 318 -7.77 -7.60 -11.04
C TYR A 318 -8.75 -6.60 -11.68
N LEU A 319 -8.89 -6.61 -13.00
CA LEU A 319 -9.84 -5.76 -13.72
C LEU A 319 -11.28 -6.12 -13.36
N LEU A 320 -11.62 -7.41 -13.29
CA LEU A 320 -12.95 -7.87 -12.88
C LEU A 320 -13.27 -7.41 -11.46
N ASN A 321 -12.38 -7.65 -10.51
CA ASN A 321 -12.52 -7.19 -9.12
C ASN A 321 -12.69 -5.66 -9.03
N THR A 322 -11.85 -4.91 -9.73
CA THR A 322 -11.91 -3.43 -9.77
C THR A 322 -13.22 -2.94 -10.42
N THR A 323 -13.78 -3.68 -11.37
CA THR A 323 -15.07 -3.35 -12.00
C THR A 323 -16.23 -3.48 -11.01
N PHE A 324 -16.21 -4.51 -10.15
CA PHE A 324 -17.19 -4.64 -9.06
C PHE A 324 -17.07 -3.47 -8.07
N GLN A 325 -15.85 -3.09 -7.70
CA GLN A 325 -15.61 -1.95 -6.81
C GLN A 325 -16.07 -0.62 -7.43
N LEU A 326 -15.84 -0.42 -8.74
CA LEU A 326 -16.35 0.73 -9.49
C LEU A 326 -17.88 0.80 -9.44
N LEU A 327 -18.56 -0.33 -9.62
CA LEU A 327 -20.01 -0.41 -9.51
C LEU A 327 -20.48 0.05 -8.12
N LEU A 328 -19.86 -0.43 -7.04
CA LEU A 328 -20.21 -0.02 -5.67
C LEU A 328 -19.93 1.48 -5.42
N LEU A 329 -18.82 1.99 -5.95
CA LEU A 329 -18.46 3.41 -5.89
C LEU A 329 -19.53 4.27 -6.58
N ILE A 330 -19.92 3.91 -7.81
CA ILE A 330 -20.96 4.62 -8.58
C ILE A 330 -22.30 4.57 -7.84
N LEU A 331 -22.71 3.40 -7.33
CA LEU A 331 -23.97 3.25 -6.60
C LEU A 331 -24.00 4.10 -5.32
N THR A 332 -22.87 4.22 -4.63
CA THR A 332 -22.74 5.05 -3.43
C THR A 332 -22.79 6.54 -3.78
N LEU A 333 -22.10 6.95 -4.85
CA LEU A 333 -22.11 8.32 -5.36
C LEU A 333 -23.51 8.75 -5.80
N LEU A 334 -24.21 7.93 -6.60
CA LEU A 334 -25.56 8.23 -7.07
C LEU A 334 -26.54 8.41 -5.90
N ARG A 335 -26.45 7.54 -4.89
CA ARG A 335 -27.28 7.66 -3.69
C ARG A 335 -26.95 8.90 -2.88
N GLY A 336 -25.66 9.20 -2.71
CA GLY A 336 -25.18 10.40 -2.03
C GLY A 336 -25.68 11.68 -2.70
N LEU A 337 -25.61 11.78 -4.02
CA LEU A 337 -26.11 12.92 -4.80
C LEU A 337 -27.64 13.07 -4.70
N HIS A 338 -28.38 11.96 -4.70
CA HIS A 338 -29.83 11.99 -4.53
C HIS A 338 -30.25 12.50 -3.14
N PHE A 339 -29.55 12.06 -2.09
CA PHE A 339 -29.85 12.45 -0.70
C PHE A 339 -29.35 13.85 -0.35
N TRP A 340 -28.22 14.29 -0.90
CA TRP A 340 -27.69 15.63 -0.66
C TRP A 340 -28.70 16.71 -1.08
N ARG A 341 -29.46 16.47 -2.16
CA ARG A 341 -30.52 17.38 -2.63
C ARG A 341 -31.73 17.48 -1.69
N ARG A 342 -31.89 16.58 -0.71
CA ARG A 342 -33.10 16.46 0.12
C ARG A 342 -32.93 16.91 1.59
N GLN A 343 -31.85 17.63 1.92
CA GLN A 343 -31.44 18.04 3.27
C GLN A 343 -31.31 16.88 4.27
N THR A 344 -30.08 16.59 4.70
CA THR A 344 -29.77 15.47 5.60
C THR A 344 -29.10 15.95 6.88
N GLY A 345 -29.33 15.22 7.98
CA GLY A 345 -28.69 15.47 9.28
C GLY A 345 -27.24 14.97 9.35
N ASN A 346 -26.48 15.46 10.34
CA ASN A 346 -25.02 15.28 10.42
C ASN A 346 -24.52 13.81 10.35
N LEU A 347 -25.27 12.85 10.89
CA LEU A 347 -24.84 11.45 10.96
C LEU A 347 -24.82 10.75 9.59
N THR A 348 -25.85 10.99 8.76
CA THR A 348 -25.93 10.35 7.44
C THR A 348 -24.88 10.91 6.51
N THR A 349 -24.61 12.22 6.56
CA THR A 349 -23.53 12.86 5.78
C THR A 349 -22.16 12.23 6.09
N VAL A 350 -21.86 11.98 7.37
CA VAL A 350 -20.60 11.32 7.77
C VAL A 350 -20.53 9.89 7.23
N LEU A 351 -21.61 9.11 7.37
CA LEU A 351 -21.66 7.73 6.87
C LEU A 351 -21.45 7.64 5.35
N PHE A 352 -22.07 8.54 4.58
CA PHE A 352 -21.90 8.61 3.14
C PHE A 352 -20.50 9.02 2.73
N ARG A 353 -19.94 10.04 3.39
CA ARG A 353 -18.57 10.51 3.14
C ARG A 353 -17.57 9.38 3.38
N ASP A 354 -17.66 8.72 4.53
CA ASP A 354 -16.70 7.69 4.91
C ASP A 354 -16.80 6.46 3.98
N ALA A 355 -18.02 6.07 3.58
CA ALA A 355 -18.21 5.01 2.59
C ALA A 355 -17.65 5.39 1.21
N PHE A 356 -17.92 6.61 0.73
CA PHE A 356 -17.43 7.09 -0.56
C PHE A 356 -15.91 7.15 -0.60
N LEU A 357 -15.27 7.74 0.44
CA LEU A 357 -13.82 7.85 0.51
C LEU A 357 -13.15 6.48 0.53
N ALA A 358 -13.71 5.51 1.27
CA ALA A 358 -13.18 4.15 1.30
C ALA A 358 -13.28 3.45 -0.07
N PHE A 359 -14.42 3.57 -0.75
CA PHE A 359 -14.60 3.01 -2.09
C PHE A 359 -13.70 3.67 -3.13
N LEU A 360 -13.49 4.97 -3.04
CA LEU A 360 -12.60 5.71 -3.94
C LEU A 360 -11.14 5.27 -3.75
N ALA A 361 -10.67 5.17 -2.52
CA ALA A 361 -9.32 4.72 -2.20
C ALA A 361 -9.10 3.28 -2.72
N GLN A 362 -10.02 2.37 -2.41
CA GLN A 362 -9.92 0.98 -2.85
C GLN A 362 -9.91 0.85 -4.38
N TRP A 363 -10.82 1.54 -5.07
CA TRP A 363 -10.86 1.52 -6.53
C TRP A 363 -9.59 2.12 -7.15
N SER A 364 -9.01 3.17 -6.55
CA SER A 364 -7.76 3.77 -7.02
C SER A 364 -6.56 2.81 -6.91
N VAL A 365 -6.50 2.00 -5.85
CA VAL A 365 -5.48 0.94 -5.71
C VAL A 365 -5.73 -0.18 -6.72
N GLY A 366 -6.98 -0.59 -6.90
CA GLY A 366 -7.34 -1.64 -7.86
C GLY A 366 -7.00 -1.28 -9.31
N ILE A 367 -7.34 -0.06 -9.76
CA ILE A 367 -7.02 0.38 -11.12
C ILE A 367 -5.51 0.57 -11.33
N ALA A 368 -4.78 1.04 -10.31
CA ALA A 368 -3.32 1.10 -10.36
C ALA A 368 -2.71 -0.30 -10.50
N ALA A 369 -3.24 -1.31 -9.82
CA ALA A 369 -2.79 -2.70 -9.96
C ALA A 369 -3.02 -3.22 -11.39
N VAL A 370 -4.18 -2.92 -11.99
CA VAL A 370 -4.45 -3.29 -13.38
C VAL A 370 -3.46 -2.61 -14.33
N ILE A 371 -3.22 -1.30 -14.18
CA ILE A 371 -2.25 -0.57 -15.01
C ILE A 371 -0.85 -1.17 -14.84
N MET A 372 -0.45 -1.50 -13.62
CA MET A 372 0.84 -2.13 -13.35
C MET A 372 0.95 -3.49 -14.06
N LEU A 373 0.00 -4.39 -13.85
CA LEU A 373 0.05 -5.73 -14.44
C LEU A 373 -0.04 -5.69 -15.98
N VAL A 374 -0.82 -4.76 -16.56
CA VAL A 374 -0.84 -4.55 -18.01
C VAL A 374 0.51 -4.01 -18.50
N THR A 375 1.06 -2.98 -17.86
CA THR A 375 2.34 -2.42 -18.30
C THR A 375 3.51 -3.39 -18.15
N LEU A 376 3.47 -4.29 -17.16
CA LEU A 376 4.41 -5.40 -17.02
C LEU A 376 4.33 -6.37 -18.19
N VAL A 377 3.12 -6.80 -18.57
CA VAL A 377 2.92 -7.73 -19.69
C VAL A 377 3.25 -7.09 -21.04
N TRP A 378 2.88 -5.82 -21.22
CA TRP A 378 3.01 -5.09 -22.50
C TRP A 378 4.30 -4.26 -22.59
N SER A 379 5.29 -4.50 -21.72
CA SER A 379 6.52 -3.70 -21.73
C SER A 379 7.26 -3.85 -23.08
N PRO A 380 7.76 -2.75 -23.70
CA PRO A 380 8.29 -2.78 -25.07
C PRO A 380 9.66 -3.44 -25.22
N PHE A 381 10.19 -4.10 -24.17
CA PHE A 381 11.52 -4.69 -24.20
C PHE A 381 11.63 -5.92 -25.10
N SER A 382 10.50 -6.52 -25.50
CA SER A 382 10.42 -7.46 -26.62
C SER A 382 10.87 -6.86 -27.97
N GLY A 383 11.04 -5.53 -28.06
CA GLY A 383 11.59 -4.82 -29.21
C GLY A 383 13.03 -4.28 -29.03
N LEU A 384 13.67 -4.48 -27.87
CA LEU A 384 15.05 -4.02 -27.63
C LEU A 384 16.12 -4.84 -28.39
N ASP A 385 15.69 -5.88 -29.13
CA ASP A 385 16.51 -6.72 -30.01
C ASP A 385 17.30 -5.94 -31.08
N ARG A 386 16.96 -4.67 -31.37
CA ARG A 386 17.55 -3.94 -32.52
C ARG A 386 18.52 -2.82 -32.19
N GLU A 387 18.60 -2.34 -30.94
CA GLU A 387 19.47 -1.19 -30.61
C GLU A 387 20.64 -1.51 -29.68
N VAL A 388 20.61 -2.60 -28.92
CA VAL A 388 21.73 -2.97 -28.02
C VAL A 388 22.92 -3.58 -28.77
N THR A 389 22.77 -3.97 -30.05
CA THR A 389 23.86 -4.44 -30.91
C THR A 389 24.68 -3.32 -31.57
N ARG A 390 24.40 -2.05 -31.26
CA ARG A 390 25.19 -0.89 -31.75
C ARG A 390 25.78 -0.05 -30.62
N PHE A 391 26.59 -0.67 -29.77
CA PHE A 391 27.69 0.07 -29.15
C PHE A 391 28.97 -0.77 -29.28
N PRO A 392 30.04 -0.23 -29.91
CA PRO A 392 31.28 -0.95 -30.19
C PRO A 392 32.08 -1.31 -28.94
#